data_AF-A0A3M8WE63-F1
#
_entry.id   AF-A0A3M8WE63-F1
#
_cell.length_a   1.000
_cell.length_b   1.000
_cell.length_c   1.000
_cell.angle_alpha   90.00
_cell.angle_beta   90.00
_cell.angle_gamma   90.00
#
_symmetry.space_group_name_H-M   'P 1'
#
loop_
_entity.id
_entity.type
_entity.pdbx_description
1 polymer ?
#
loop_
_entity_poly.entity_id
_entity_poly.type
_entity_poly.pdbx_seq_one_letter_code
_entity_poly.pdbx_strand_id
1 'polypeptide(L)'
;MPPPRISAPPETFGEYDDGLEPWGPDPVPPDYSFGGAAVDLEFATGTLSAVRMGFGELFAQERRRTIREGWGYTVELPAVLELLDGIHHGRTNARDAQSVLLKAAHLLYNPLRCFEAEDPDELRTVCRQNGGCALCEERRSWFDALLDDSDARWNRLQEPESYPFTAGRNGLHETTCSVVKREIPSSYARPTGDAYTSALHAFSHTVDPHSSQDDFEGSGDYPRFEAMTSQQARKWITDRTGPKGGRHYKLCHLCAPAP
;
A
#
# COMPACT_ATOMS: atom_id res chain seq x y z
N MET A 1 8.11 -50.03 -11.92
CA MET A 1 8.84 -48.75 -12.01
C MET A 1 9.55 -48.53 -10.67
N PRO A 2 10.85 -48.21 -10.64
CA PRO A 2 11.52 -47.88 -9.38
C PRO A 2 11.03 -46.49 -8.89
N PRO A 3 10.85 -46.28 -7.57
CA PRO A 3 10.45 -44.98 -7.03
C PRO A 3 11.57 -43.93 -7.22
N PRO A 4 11.22 -42.63 -7.29
CA PRO A 4 12.22 -41.57 -7.37
C PRO A 4 13.09 -41.58 -6.11
N ARG A 5 14.42 -41.58 -6.30
CA ARG A 5 15.40 -41.42 -5.23
C ARG A 5 15.82 -39.96 -5.14
N ILE A 6 15.73 -39.38 -3.95
CA ILE A 6 16.42 -38.14 -3.59
C ILE A 6 17.76 -38.56 -3.00
N SER A 7 18.85 -38.12 -3.60
CA SER A 7 20.19 -38.36 -3.05
C SER A 7 20.46 -37.33 -1.97
N ALA A 8 20.97 -37.76 -0.82
CA ALA A 8 21.47 -36.85 0.21
C ALA A 8 22.69 -36.08 -0.32
N PRO A 9 22.88 -34.80 0.05
CA PRO A 9 24.11 -34.09 -0.26
C PRO A 9 25.30 -34.75 0.47
N PRO A 10 26.52 -34.72 -0.11
CA PRO A 10 27.68 -35.33 0.51
C PRO A 10 28.02 -34.60 1.82
N GLU A 11 28.24 -35.37 2.89
CA GLU A 11 28.88 -34.88 4.10
C GLU A 11 30.34 -34.53 3.78
N THR A 12 30.73 -33.29 4.04
CA THR A 12 32.13 -32.95 4.29
C THR A 12 32.22 -32.14 5.57
N PHE A 13 32.73 -32.83 6.61
CA PHE A 13 33.39 -32.23 7.75
C PHE A 13 34.60 -31.41 7.28
N GLY A 14 34.72 -30.19 7.77
CA GLY A 14 35.91 -29.35 7.72
C GLY A 14 36.10 -28.70 9.09
N GLU A 15 37.20 -29.09 9.72
CA GLU A 15 37.84 -28.64 10.97
C GLU A 15 37.30 -27.39 11.68
N TYR A 16 37.06 -27.55 12.99
CA TYR A 16 36.91 -26.48 13.97
C TYR A 16 38.19 -25.65 14.05
N ASP A 17 38.06 -24.32 13.85
CA ASP A 17 39.05 -23.33 14.29
C ASP A 17 38.59 -22.76 15.64
N ASP A 18 39.48 -22.88 16.64
CA ASP A 18 39.32 -22.45 18.02
C ASP A 18 39.31 -20.92 18.09
N GLY A 19 38.19 -20.28 18.48
CA GLY A 19 38.24 -18.86 18.83
C GLY A 19 36.97 -18.02 18.85
N LEU A 20 35.76 -18.57 18.75
CA LEU A 20 34.53 -17.78 18.88
C LEU A 20 33.62 -18.34 19.98
N GLU A 21 33.20 -17.44 20.86
CA GLU A 21 32.35 -17.68 22.02
C GLU A 21 31.11 -18.52 21.67
N PRO A 22 30.57 -19.30 22.63
CA PRO A 22 29.42 -20.15 22.38
C PRO A 22 28.19 -19.28 22.16
N TRP A 23 27.85 -19.05 20.89
CA TRP A 23 26.52 -18.66 20.48
C TRP A 23 25.59 -19.84 20.76
N GLY A 24 25.15 -19.97 22.01
CA GLY A 24 23.82 -20.51 22.25
C GLY A 24 22.83 -19.68 21.43
N PRO A 25 21.74 -20.28 20.89
CA PRO A 25 20.81 -19.50 20.09
C PRO A 25 20.31 -18.33 20.93
N ASP A 26 20.61 -17.12 20.46
CA ASP A 26 20.01 -15.90 20.99
C ASP A 26 18.50 -16.07 21.04
N PRO A 27 17.81 -15.46 22.02
CA PRO A 27 16.36 -15.37 21.96
C PRO A 27 15.97 -14.76 20.62
N VAL A 28 15.30 -15.57 19.81
CA VAL A 28 14.83 -15.23 18.47
C VAL A 28 14.10 -13.88 18.54
N PRO A 29 14.50 -12.87 17.75
CA PRO A 29 13.81 -11.58 17.70
C PRO A 29 12.31 -11.78 17.42
N PRO A 30 11.43 -10.92 17.96
CA PRO A 30 9.97 -11.03 17.77
C PRO A 30 9.52 -10.92 16.29
N ASP A 31 10.45 -10.59 15.40
CA ASP A 31 10.21 -10.32 13.97
C ASP A 31 10.39 -11.54 13.07
N TYR A 32 10.52 -12.75 13.63
CA TYR A 32 10.39 -13.97 12.82
C TYR A 32 8.93 -14.14 12.40
N SER A 33 8.68 -14.05 11.09
CA SER A 33 7.40 -14.37 10.45
C SER A 33 6.94 -15.76 10.87
N PHE A 34 5.94 -15.83 11.76
CA PHE A 34 5.39 -17.10 12.27
C PHE A 34 4.46 -17.80 11.24
N GLY A 35 4.49 -17.40 9.97
CA GLY A 35 3.39 -17.66 9.05
C GLY A 35 2.18 -16.79 9.39
N GLY A 36 1.32 -16.53 8.40
CA GLY A 36 0.13 -15.71 8.58
C GLY A 36 -0.92 -16.34 9.51
N ALA A 37 -2.08 -15.69 9.63
CA ALA A 37 -3.18 -16.16 10.44
C ALA A 37 -3.54 -17.63 10.14
N ALA A 38 -3.74 -18.42 11.20
CA ALA A 38 -4.13 -19.82 11.07
C ALA A 38 -5.59 -19.93 10.58
N VAL A 39 -5.85 -20.84 9.65
CA VAL A 39 -7.18 -21.12 9.10
C VAL A 39 -7.51 -22.60 9.19
N ASP A 40 -8.78 -22.91 9.38
CA ASP A 40 -9.29 -24.29 9.33
C ASP A 40 -9.74 -24.60 7.90
N LEU A 41 -9.27 -25.73 7.36
CA LEU A 41 -9.70 -26.25 6.06
C LEU A 41 -10.76 -27.33 6.30
N GLU A 42 -12.02 -26.97 6.03
CA GLU A 42 -13.17 -27.87 6.21
C GLU A 42 -13.45 -28.68 4.94
N PHE A 43 -13.49 -30.00 5.06
CA PHE A 43 -13.88 -30.94 4.02
C PHE A 43 -15.12 -31.73 4.45
N ALA A 44 -15.79 -32.38 3.49
CA ALA A 44 -16.98 -33.19 3.79
C ALA A 44 -16.71 -34.36 4.76
N THR A 45 -15.45 -34.75 4.95
CA THR A 45 -15.02 -35.91 5.75
C THR A 45 -14.20 -35.55 6.98
N GLY A 46 -13.99 -34.26 7.24
CA GLY A 46 -13.23 -33.80 8.40
C GLY A 46 -12.65 -32.41 8.22
N THR A 47 -11.96 -31.93 9.25
CA THR A 47 -11.35 -30.60 9.29
C THR A 47 -9.84 -30.73 9.52
N LEU A 48 -9.05 -30.03 8.72
CA LEU A 48 -7.64 -29.75 9.02
C LEU A 48 -7.57 -28.40 9.73
N SER A 49 -7.32 -28.43 11.04
CA SER A 49 -7.36 -27.20 11.85
C SER A 49 -6.02 -26.50 11.94
N ALA A 50 -6.08 -25.19 12.14
CA ALA A 50 -4.94 -24.31 12.41
C ALA A 50 -3.84 -24.32 11.33
N VAL A 51 -4.21 -24.55 10.07
CA VAL A 51 -3.28 -24.53 8.93
C VAL A 51 -2.71 -23.13 8.77
N ARG A 52 -1.38 -23.02 8.77
CA ARG A 52 -0.70 -21.74 8.55
C ARG A 52 -0.46 -21.48 7.08
N MET A 53 -0.83 -20.28 6.64
CA MET A 53 -0.57 -19.79 5.28
C MET A 53 0.19 -18.45 5.35
N GLY A 54 1.22 -18.28 4.52
CA GLY A 54 1.96 -17.02 4.38
C GLY A 54 1.81 -16.44 2.98
N PHE A 55 2.22 -15.18 2.76
CA PHE A 55 2.20 -14.56 1.44
C PHE A 55 3.54 -13.88 1.10
N GLY A 56 4.02 -14.03 -0.14
CA GLY A 56 5.04 -13.15 -0.75
C GLY A 56 6.52 -13.49 -0.52
N GLU A 57 6.90 -14.30 0.48
CA GLU A 57 8.32 -14.43 0.87
C GLU A 57 9.21 -15.29 -0.06
N LEU A 58 8.65 -16.17 -0.92
CA LEU A 58 9.42 -17.24 -1.61
C LEU A 58 9.14 -17.41 -3.11
N PHE A 59 8.56 -16.41 -3.80
CA PHE A 59 8.09 -16.58 -5.18
C PHE A 59 9.03 -15.98 -6.23
N ALA A 60 9.35 -16.75 -7.27
CA ALA A 60 10.10 -16.28 -8.43
C ALA A 60 9.28 -15.24 -9.22
N GLN A 61 9.90 -14.09 -9.52
CA GLN A 61 9.25 -12.95 -10.18
C GLN A 61 8.71 -13.26 -11.59
N GLU A 62 9.29 -14.26 -12.28
CA GLU A 62 9.04 -14.48 -13.72
C GLU A 62 8.13 -15.68 -14.07
N ARG A 63 7.54 -16.38 -13.08
CA ARG A 63 6.78 -17.60 -13.39
C ARG A 63 5.47 -17.27 -14.14
N ARG A 64 5.33 -17.77 -15.37
CA ARG A 64 4.05 -17.74 -16.13
C ARG A 64 2.99 -18.55 -15.37
N ARG A 65 1.85 -17.90 -15.10
CA ARG A 65 0.82 -18.37 -14.17
C ARG A 65 -0.25 -19.19 -14.92
N THR A 66 -0.56 -20.38 -14.43
CA THR A 66 -1.71 -21.18 -14.92
C THR A 66 -2.96 -20.98 -14.05
N ILE A 67 -2.78 -20.60 -12.78
CA ILE A 67 -3.83 -20.28 -11.82
C ILE A 67 -3.56 -18.85 -11.35
N ARG A 68 -4.55 -17.97 -11.48
CA ARG A 68 -4.43 -16.56 -11.10
C ARG A 68 -4.73 -16.39 -9.60
N GLU A 69 -5.72 -17.12 -9.11
CA GLU A 69 -6.24 -17.09 -7.76
C GLU A 69 -5.33 -17.87 -6.79
N GLY A 70 -4.99 -17.27 -5.64
CA GLY A 70 -4.15 -17.93 -4.63
C GLY A 70 -2.66 -18.01 -4.97
N TRP A 71 -2.18 -17.33 -6.01
CA TRP A 71 -0.75 -17.14 -6.25
C TRP A 71 -0.12 -16.34 -5.11
N GLY A 72 1.13 -16.64 -4.76
CA GLY A 72 1.86 -15.96 -3.70
C GLY A 72 1.61 -16.51 -2.31
N TYR A 73 0.71 -17.49 -2.15
CA TYR A 73 0.46 -18.15 -0.87
C TYR A 73 1.42 -19.32 -0.62
N THR A 74 2.09 -19.32 0.53
CA THR A 74 2.78 -20.48 1.08
C THR A 74 1.84 -21.23 2.01
N VAL A 75 1.87 -22.57 1.97
CA VAL A 75 1.12 -23.45 2.86
C VAL A 75 2.10 -24.41 3.50
N GLU A 76 1.92 -24.71 4.78
CA GLU A 76 2.76 -25.68 5.47
C GLU A 76 2.76 -27.06 4.78
N LEU A 77 3.94 -27.64 4.61
CA LEU A 77 4.10 -28.94 3.94
C LEU A 77 3.27 -30.06 4.60
N PRO A 78 3.17 -30.18 5.95
CA PRO A 78 2.32 -31.18 6.59
C PRO A 78 0.85 -31.12 6.13
N ALA A 79 0.25 -29.92 6.09
CA ALA A 79 -1.13 -29.76 5.62
C ALA A 79 -1.31 -30.17 4.16
N VAL A 80 -0.32 -29.87 3.30
CA VAL A 80 -0.34 -30.31 1.89
C VAL A 80 -0.30 -31.84 1.81
N LEU A 81 0.55 -32.49 2.60
CA LEU A 81 0.65 -33.96 2.63
C LEU A 81 -0.63 -34.61 3.17
N GLU A 82 -1.23 -34.06 4.23
CA GLU A 82 -2.50 -34.55 4.79
C GLU A 82 -3.66 -34.40 3.81
N LEU A 83 -3.70 -33.29 3.05
CA LEU A 83 -4.65 -33.08 1.98
C LEU A 83 -4.50 -34.13 0.86
N LEU A 84 -3.27 -34.37 0.42
CA LEU A 84 -2.98 -35.38 -0.60
C LEU A 84 -3.32 -36.80 -0.12
N ASP A 85 -3.05 -37.11 1.15
CA ASP A 85 -3.43 -38.37 1.79
C ASP A 85 -4.95 -38.53 1.86
N GLY A 86 -5.67 -37.46 2.19
CA GLY A 86 -7.13 -37.41 2.17
C GLY A 86 -7.70 -37.68 0.77
N ILE A 87 -7.07 -37.15 -0.28
CA ILE A 87 -7.45 -37.43 -1.67
C ILE A 87 -7.16 -38.89 -2.02
N HIS A 88 -5.98 -39.39 -1.68
CA HIS A 88 -5.56 -40.76 -1.98
C HIS A 88 -6.50 -41.80 -1.36
N HIS A 89 -6.94 -41.55 -0.12
CA HIS A 89 -7.87 -42.42 0.60
C HIS A 89 -9.35 -42.16 0.29
N GLY A 90 -9.67 -41.29 -0.67
CA GLY A 90 -11.05 -40.97 -1.06
C GLY A 90 -11.86 -40.24 0.01
N ARG A 91 -11.20 -39.68 1.04
CA ARG A 91 -11.84 -38.85 2.06
C ARG A 91 -12.24 -37.50 1.48
N THR A 92 -11.46 -36.94 0.56
CA THR A 92 -11.86 -35.76 -0.21
C THR A 92 -11.54 -35.98 -1.68
N ASN A 93 -12.08 -35.16 -2.58
CA ASN A 93 -11.69 -35.18 -3.98
C ASN A 93 -10.91 -33.90 -4.33
N ALA A 94 -10.17 -33.94 -5.43
CA ALA A 94 -9.32 -32.83 -5.85
C ALA A 94 -10.11 -31.53 -6.10
N ARG A 95 -11.37 -31.62 -6.52
CA ARG A 95 -12.22 -30.46 -6.80
C ARG A 95 -12.66 -29.78 -5.50
N ASP A 96 -13.05 -30.55 -4.49
CA ASP A 96 -13.42 -30.03 -3.18
C ASP A 96 -12.21 -29.44 -2.47
N ALA A 97 -11.06 -30.13 -2.55
CA ALA A 97 -9.77 -29.62 -2.08
C ALA A 97 -9.43 -28.26 -2.70
N GLN A 98 -9.53 -28.14 -4.03
CA GLN A 98 -9.31 -26.89 -4.74
C GLN A 98 -10.28 -25.79 -4.28
N SER A 99 -11.57 -26.11 -4.13
CA SER A 99 -12.59 -25.17 -3.68
C SER A 99 -12.29 -24.62 -2.28
N VAL A 100 -11.87 -25.47 -1.35
CA VAL A 100 -11.51 -25.07 0.02
C VAL A 100 -10.27 -24.19 0.05
N LEU A 101 -9.22 -24.52 -0.72
CA LEU A 101 -8.02 -23.70 -0.82
C LEU A 101 -8.31 -22.32 -1.42
N LEU A 102 -9.16 -22.25 -2.45
CA LEU A 102 -9.59 -20.97 -3.04
C LEU A 102 -10.41 -20.12 -2.06
N LYS A 103 -11.28 -20.75 -1.25
CA LYS A 103 -11.99 -20.06 -0.18
C LYS A 103 -11.04 -19.52 0.89
N ALA A 104 -10.04 -20.32 1.30
CA ALA A 104 -9.03 -19.87 2.25
C ALA A 104 -8.24 -18.67 1.70
N ALA A 105 -7.81 -18.73 0.43
CA ALA A 105 -7.15 -17.60 -0.23
C ALA A 105 -8.06 -16.35 -0.28
N HIS A 106 -9.36 -16.51 -0.50
CA HIS A 106 -10.31 -15.39 -0.47
C HIS A 106 -10.45 -14.78 0.93
N LEU A 107 -10.56 -15.62 1.97
CA LEU A 107 -10.67 -15.17 3.36
C LEU A 107 -9.42 -14.44 3.84
N LEU A 108 -8.25 -14.88 3.38
CA LEU A 108 -6.95 -14.33 3.78
C LEU A 108 -6.49 -13.15 2.92
N TYR A 109 -7.17 -12.86 1.81
CA TYR A 109 -6.76 -11.83 0.86
C TYR A 109 -6.60 -10.44 1.49
N ASN A 110 -7.61 -9.97 2.23
CA ASN A 110 -7.55 -8.66 2.90
C ASN A 110 -6.62 -8.70 4.13
N PRO A 111 -6.72 -9.68 5.06
CA PRO A 111 -5.83 -9.76 6.22
C PRO A 111 -4.34 -9.79 5.88
N LEU A 112 -3.97 -10.44 4.77
CA LEU A 112 -2.57 -10.52 4.29
C LEU A 112 -2.22 -9.40 3.29
N ARG A 113 -3.11 -8.44 3.06
CA ARG A 113 -2.91 -7.30 2.15
C ARG A 113 -2.45 -7.74 0.75
N CYS A 114 -2.97 -8.86 0.25
CA CYS A 114 -2.53 -9.44 -1.02
C CYS A 114 -2.71 -8.50 -2.22
N PHE A 115 -3.67 -7.55 -2.13
CA PHE A 115 -3.89 -6.51 -3.13
C PHE A 115 -2.65 -5.65 -3.42
N GLU A 116 -1.69 -5.54 -2.51
CA GLU A 116 -0.48 -4.75 -2.73
C GLU A 116 0.47 -5.35 -3.76
N ALA A 117 0.37 -6.67 -3.97
CA ALA A 117 1.17 -7.40 -4.96
C ALA A 117 0.43 -7.58 -6.30
N GLU A 118 -0.81 -7.10 -6.42
CA GLU A 118 -1.54 -7.11 -7.68
C GLU A 118 -1.19 -5.92 -8.56
N ASP A 119 -1.44 -6.09 -9.86
CA ASP A 119 -1.28 -5.00 -10.82
C ASP A 119 -2.30 -3.88 -10.50
N PRO A 120 -1.84 -2.63 -10.24
CA PRO A 120 -2.74 -1.54 -9.90
C PRO A 120 -3.78 -1.22 -10.99
N ASP A 121 -3.48 -1.42 -12.27
CA ASP A 121 -4.42 -1.21 -13.37
C ASP A 121 -5.51 -2.28 -13.42
N GLU A 122 -5.16 -3.54 -13.16
CA GLU A 122 -6.14 -4.62 -13.06
C GLU A 122 -7.07 -4.42 -11.85
N LEU A 123 -6.51 -4.09 -10.68
CA LEU A 123 -7.29 -3.76 -9.47
C LEU A 123 -8.25 -2.60 -9.72
N ARG A 124 -7.78 -1.51 -10.34
CA ARG A 124 -8.63 -0.37 -10.71
C ARG A 124 -9.75 -0.77 -11.67
N THR A 125 -9.50 -1.71 -12.57
CA THR A 125 -10.50 -2.17 -13.54
C THR A 125 -11.58 -3.00 -12.86
N VAL A 126 -11.19 -3.96 -12.02
CA VAL A 126 -12.11 -4.80 -11.24
C VAL A 126 -12.92 -3.96 -10.26
N CYS A 127 -12.27 -3.05 -9.53
CA CYS A 127 -12.96 -2.15 -8.60
C CYS A 127 -14.00 -1.28 -9.31
N ARG A 128 -13.67 -0.74 -10.49
CA ARG A 128 -14.63 0.03 -11.30
C ARG A 128 -15.83 -0.81 -11.75
N GLN A 129 -15.59 -2.05 -12.20
CA GLN A 129 -16.67 -2.96 -12.63
C GLN A 129 -17.62 -3.32 -11.49
N ASN A 130 -17.11 -3.43 -10.26
CA ASN A 130 -17.89 -3.78 -9.07
C ASN A 130 -18.53 -2.57 -8.37
N GLY A 131 -18.28 -1.34 -8.86
CA GLY A 131 -18.76 -0.12 -8.21
C GLY A 131 -18.07 0.22 -6.89
N GLY A 132 -16.91 -0.38 -6.61
CA GLY A 132 -16.15 -0.22 -5.38
C GLY A 132 -15.56 -1.52 -4.84
N CYS A 133 -14.68 -1.42 -3.85
CA CYS A 133 -14.15 -2.54 -3.07
C CYS A 133 -14.03 -2.16 -1.59
N ALA A 134 -13.71 -3.13 -0.72
CA ALA A 134 -13.56 -2.89 0.72
C ALA A 134 -12.52 -1.79 1.03
N LEU A 135 -11.43 -1.72 0.26
CA LEU A 135 -10.42 -0.68 0.39
C LEU A 135 -10.96 0.72 0.06
N CYS A 136 -11.83 0.84 -0.95
CA CYS A 136 -12.48 2.11 -1.26
C CYS A 136 -13.43 2.55 -0.14
N GLU A 137 -14.13 1.60 0.50
CA GLU A 137 -14.99 1.91 1.63
C GLU A 137 -14.17 2.34 2.86
N GLU A 138 -13.08 1.63 3.16
CA GLU A 138 -12.15 1.98 4.23
C GLU A 138 -11.55 3.37 4.04
N ARG A 139 -11.15 3.72 2.80
CA ARG A 139 -10.51 4.99 2.46
C ARG A 139 -11.49 6.14 2.21
N ARG A 140 -12.81 5.89 2.21
CA ARG A 140 -13.83 6.90 1.87
C ARG A 140 -13.76 8.14 2.74
N SER A 141 -13.75 7.97 4.06
CA SER A 141 -13.73 9.09 5.01
C SER A 141 -12.45 9.92 4.90
N TRP A 142 -11.32 9.26 4.60
CA TRP A 142 -10.06 9.94 4.35
C TRP A 142 -10.12 10.75 3.05
N PHE A 143 -10.66 10.17 1.98
CA PHE A 143 -10.86 10.88 0.73
C PHE A 143 -11.77 12.09 0.91
N ASP A 144 -12.85 11.97 1.68
CA ASP A 144 -13.76 13.08 1.96
C ASP A 144 -13.06 14.24 2.69
N ALA A 145 -12.20 13.94 3.67
CA ALA A 145 -11.41 14.96 4.36
C ALA A 145 -10.42 15.67 3.42
N LEU A 146 -9.82 14.95 2.46
CA LEU A 146 -8.96 15.56 1.44
C LEU A 146 -9.73 16.50 0.51
N LEU A 147 -10.99 16.16 0.18
CA LEU A 147 -11.86 17.04 -0.59
C LEU A 147 -12.24 18.30 0.21
N ASP A 148 -12.49 18.17 1.52
CA ASP A 148 -12.77 19.31 2.39
C ASP A 148 -11.58 20.27 2.47
N ASP A 149 -10.37 19.73 2.61
CA ASP A 149 -9.13 20.52 2.58
C ASP A 149 -8.93 21.19 1.21
N SER A 150 -9.24 20.49 0.12
CA SER A 150 -9.15 21.02 -1.24
C SER A 150 -10.13 22.18 -1.46
N ASP A 151 -11.37 22.05 -0.99
CA ASP A 151 -12.38 23.11 -1.03
C ASP A 151 -11.91 24.34 -0.24
N ALA A 152 -11.37 24.14 0.97
CA ALA A 152 -10.85 25.22 1.79
C ALA A 152 -9.67 25.95 1.12
N ARG A 153 -8.72 25.20 0.54
CA ARG A 153 -7.58 25.77 -0.20
C ARG A 153 -8.05 26.57 -1.42
N TRP A 154 -8.97 26.01 -2.20
CA TRP A 154 -9.49 26.67 -3.38
C TRP A 154 -10.16 28.00 -3.05
N ASN A 155 -11.03 28.02 -2.03
CA ASN A 155 -11.73 29.23 -1.61
C ASN A 155 -10.76 30.35 -1.22
N ARG A 156 -9.70 30.03 -0.47
CA ARG A 156 -8.68 31.02 -0.09
C ARG A 156 -7.88 31.54 -1.29
N LEU A 157 -7.58 30.68 -2.27
CA LEU A 157 -6.90 31.08 -3.51
C LEU A 157 -7.72 32.10 -4.34
N GLN A 158 -9.05 32.12 -4.20
CA GLN A 158 -9.92 33.10 -4.85
C GLN A 158 -9.95 34.47 -4.14
N GLU A 159 -9.37 34.58 -2.94
CA GLU A 159 -9.37 35.80 -2.12
C GLU A 159 -7.94 36.32 -1.88
N PRO A 160 -7.20 36.73 -2.93
CA PRO A 160 -5.80 37.14 -2.79
C PRO A 160 -5.61 38.40 -1.92
N GLU A 161 -6.66 39.21 -1.73
CA GLU A 161 -6.61 40.37 -0.83
C GLU A 161 -6.61 39.94 0.65
N SER A 162 -7.39 38.90 1.00
CA SER A 162 -7.48 38.34 2.35
C SER A 162 -6.33 37.38 2.65
N TYR A 163 -5.88 36.64 1.62
CA TYR A 163 -4.82 35.63 1.71
C TYR A 163 -3.71 35.95 0.69
N PRO A 164 -2.87 36.96 0.96
CA PRO A 164 -1.90 37.47 -0.01
C PRO A 164 -0.70 36.55 -0.24
N PHE A 165 -0.47 35.57 0.65
CA PHE A 165 0.65 34.66 0.56
C PHE A 165 0.18 33.22 0.36
N THR A 166 0.99 32.44 -0.33
CA THR A 166 0.69 31.05 -0.66
C THR A 166 1.94 30.20 -0.48
N ALA A 167 1.87 29.13 0.32
CA ALA A 167 2.96 28.16 0.46
C ALA A 167 2.75 26.96 -0.47
N GLY A 168 3.83 26.56 -1.14
CA GLY A 168 3.94 25.26 -1.79
C GLY A 168 5.23 24.56 -1.37
N ARG A 169 5.48 23.39 -1.96
CA ARG A 169 6.61 22.51 -1.63
C ARG A 169 7.99 23.21 -1.66
N ASN A 170 8.16 24.17 -2.55
CA ASN A 170 9.44 24.84 -2.80
C ASN A 170 9.56 26.23 -2.17
N GLY A 171 8.55 26.71 -1.45
CA GLY A 171 8.61 27.97 -0.71
C GLY A 171 7.32 28.78 -0.71
N LEU A 172 7.47 30.06 -0.33
CA LEU A 172 6.36 31.01 -0.18
C LEU A 172 6.28 31.92 -1.41
N HIS A 173 5.07 32.16 -1.89
CA HIS A 173 4.76 33.02 -3.02
C HIS A 173 3.74 34.08 -2.61
N GLU A 174 3.64 35.18 -3.36
CA GLU A 174 2.39 35.92 -3.40
C GLU A 174 1.33 35.08 -4.10
N THR A 175 0.08 35.14 -3.65
CA THR A 175 -1.03 34.34 -4.22
C THR A 175 -1.27 34.65 -5.70
N THR A 176 -0.99 35.89 -6.13
CA THR A 176 -1.08 36.34 -7.53
C THR A 176 0.15 36.01 -8.37
N CYS A 177 1.17 35.35 -7.81
CA CYS A 177 2.40 35.00 -8.51
C CYS A 177 2.11 34.09 -9.72
N SER A 178 2.83 34.31 -10.82
CA SER A 178 2.70 33.50 -12.04
C SER A 178 3.01 32.01 -11.83
N VAL A 179 3.87 31.67 -10.86
CA VAL A 179 4.16 30.28 -10.47
C VAL A 179 2.92 29.63 -9.86
N VAL A 180 2.26 30.32 -8.91
CA VAL A 180 1.01 29.85 -8.30
C VAL A 180 -0.03 29.68 -9.39
N LYS A 181 -0.25 30.69 -10.24
CA LYS A 181 -1.23 30.64 -11.35
C LYS A 181 -0.99 29.49 -12.34
N ARG A 182 0.26 29.15 -12.62
CA ARG A 182 0.63 28.05 -13.54
C ARG A 182 0.42 26.66 -12.90
N GLU A 183 0.57 26.57 -11.59
CA GLU A 183 0.64 25.30 -10.88
C GLU A 183 -0.63 24.95 -10.10
N ILE A 184 -1.54 25.90 -9.91
CA ILE A 184 -2.91 25.62 -9.48
C ILE A 184 -3.76 25.18 -10.68
N PRO A 185 -4.80 24.35 -10.47
CA PRO A 185 -5.74 24.03 -11.52
C PRO A 185 -6.44 25.30 -12.04
N SER A 186 -6.70 25.35 -13.36
CA SER A 186 -7.42 26.48 -13.99
C SER A 186 -8.85 26.63 -13.48
N SER A 187 -9.42 25.53 -13.01
CA SER A 187 -10.74 25.44 -12.41
C SER A 187 -10.75 24.25 -11.47
N TYR A 188 -11.40 24.41 -10.31
CA TYR A 188 -11.65 23.32 -9.38
C TYR A 188 -13.13 23.30 -9.01
N ALA A 189 -13.69 22.10 -9.00
CA ALA A 189 -15.02 21.82 -8.50
C ALA A 189 -14.98 20.49 -7.77
N ARG A 190 -15.58 20.43 -6.57
CA ARG A 190 -15.67 19.18 -5.82
C ARG A 190 -16.34 18.10 -6.68
N PRO A 191 -15.73 16.91 -6.84
CA PRO A 191 -16.34 15.85 -7.63
C PRO A 191 -17.63 15.36 -6.95
N THR A 192 -18.65 15.05 -7.75
CA THR A 192 -19.94 14.53 -7.30
C THR A 192 -20.40 13.38 -8.21
N GLY A 193 -21.32 12.53 -7.73
CA GLY A 193 -21.85 11.40 -8.51
C GLY A 193 -20.75 10.49 -9.06
N ASP A 194 -20.82 10.17 -10.35
CA ASP A 194 -19.85 9.28 -11.01
C ASP A 194 -18.41 9.81 -10.99
N ALA A 195 -18.24 11.13 -10.98
CA ALA A 195 -16.92 11.75 -10.88
C ALA A 195 -16.32 11.54 -9.48
N TYR A 196 -17.14 11.57 -8.43
CA TYR A 196 -16.71 11.25 -7.06
C TYR A 196 -16.25 9.80 -6.97
N THR A 197 -17.07 8.86 -7.46
CA THR A 197 -16.74 7.44 -7.44
C THR A 197 -15.44 7.15 -8.19
N SER A 198 -15.27 7.78 -9.36
CA SER A 198 -14.05 7.63 -10.15
C SER A 198 -12.80 8.17 -9.44
N ALA A 199 -12.93 9.32 -8.77
CA ALA A 199 -11.83 9.93 -8.02
C ALA A 199 -11.49 9.12 -6.75
N LEU A 200 -12.48 8.60 -6.03
CA LEU A 200 -12.29 7.70 -4.87
C LEU A 200 -11.58 6.41 -5.29
N HIS A 201 -11.96 5.82 -6.43
CA HIS A 201 -11.28 4.64 -6.97
C HIS A 201 -9.82 4.92 -7.34
N ALA A 202 -9.56 6.06 -7.96
CA ALA A 202 -8.19 6.47 -8.25
C ALA A 202 -7.40 6.61 -6.94
N PHE A 203 -7.88 7.42 -6.00
CA PHE A 203 -7.27 7.62 -4.68
C PHE A 203 -6.96 6.30 -3.96
N SER A 204 -7.93 5.40 -3.92
CA SER A 204 -7.81 4.14 -3.17
C SER A 204 -6.78 3.17 -3.76
N HIS A 205 -6.41 3.32 -5.03
CA HIS A 205 -5.54 2.40 -5.76
C HIS A 205 -4.31 3.08 -6.40
N THR A 206 -4.05 4.35 -6.10
CA THR A 206 -2.82 5.06 -6.50
C THR A 206 -1.99 5.52 -5.32
N VAL A 207 -2.61 5.75 -4.16
CA VAL A 207 -1.91 6.14 -2.94
C VAL A 207 -1.20 4.91 -2.40
N ASP A 208 0.14 4.96 -2.44
CA ASP A 208 1.02 3.96 -1.87
C ASP A 208 0.57 3.70 -0.41
N PRO A 209 0.35 2.44 0.00
CA PRO A 209 -0.05 2.11 1.36
C PRO A 209 0.87 2.65 2.47
N HIS A 210 2.11 2.99 2.15
CA HIS A 210 3.09 3.62 3.06
C HIS A 210 3.16 5.14 2.92
N SER A 211 2.43 5.70 1.96
CA SER A 211 2.40 7.14 1.74
C SER A 211 1.58 7.85 2.80
N SER A 212 2.07 9.02 3.19
CA SER A 212 1.47 9.87 4.21
C SER A 212 0.28 10.64 3.65
N GLN A 213 -0.54 11.22 4.53
CA GLN A 213 -1.70 12.06 4.17
C GLN A 213 -1.39 13.17 3.14
N ASP A 214 -0.12 13.58 3.06
CA ASP A 214 0.36 14.63 2.18
C ASP A 214 0.70 14.15 0.76
N ASP A 215 0.71 12.84 0.48
CA ASP A 215 1.14 12.29 -0.82
C ASP A 215 0.04 12.26 -1.89
N PHE A 216 -1.17 12.74 -1.57
CA PHE A 216 -2.16 13.15 -2.58
C PHE A 216 -1.75 14.47 -3.29
N GLU A 217 -0.45 14.71 -3.45
CA GLU A 217 0.14 15.79 -4.24
C GLU A 217 0.08 15.52 -5.77
N GLY A 218 -0.41 14.35 -6.19
CA GLY A 218 -0.16 13.80 -7.53
C GLY A 218 -1.20 14.10 -8.64
N SER A 219 -2.42 14.50 -8.31
CA SER A 219 -3.40 14.89 -9.33
C SER A 219 -3.35 16.40 -9.53
N GLY A 220 -3.00 16.84 -10.74
CA GLY A 220 -3.03 18.25 -11.13
C GLY A 220 -4.42 18.89 -11.09
N ASP A 221 -5.45 18.11 -10.77
CA ASP A 221 -6.84 18.53 -10.70
C ASP A 221 -7.22 19.16 -9.35
N TYR A 222 -6.37 19.02 -8.32
CA TYR A 222 -6.62 19.53 -6.97
C TYR A 222 -5.68 20.68 -6.55
N PRO A 223 -6.17 21.66 -5.76
CA PRO A 223 -5.33 22.73 -5.24
C PRO A 223 -4.34 22.20 -4.20
N ARG A 224 -3.05 22.28 -4.55
CA ARG A 224 -1.92 21.85 -3.71
C ARG A 224 -1.29 22.95 -2.86
N PHE A 225 -1.66 24.19 -3.12
CA PHE A 225 -1.08 25.35 -2.47
C PHE A 225 -1.92 25.79 -1.28
N GLU A 226 -1.25 26.18 -0.19
CA GLU A 226 -1.90 26.70 1.01
C GLU A 226 -1.85 28.23 1.01
N ALA A 227 -2.97 28.86 0.67
CA ALA A 227 -3.14 30.30 0.79
C ALA A 227 -3.36 30.71 2.26
N MET A 228 -2.67 31.78 2.65
CA MET A 228 -2.46 32.21 4.02
C MET A 228 -2.59 33.73 4.15
N THR A 229 -3.10 34.16 5.30
CA THR A 229 -3.03 35.56 5.73
C THR A 229 -1.58 35.96 6.01
N SER A 230 -1.30 37.27 6.06
CA SER A 230 0.01 37.79 6.45
C SER A 230 0.49 37.29 7.83
N GLN A 231 -0.42 37.09 8.78
CA GLN A 231 -0.07 36.56 10.10
C GLN A 231 0.29 35.07 10.02
N GLN A 232 -0.49 34.28 9.29
CA GLN A 232 -0.22 32.85 9.07
C GLN A 232 1.10 32.65 8.34
N ALA A 233 1.40 33.45 7.31
CA ALA A 233 2.67 33.39 6.59
C ALA A 233 3.87 33.69 7.51
N ARG A 234 3.78 34.71 8.38
CA ARG A 234 4.84 35.00 9.37
C ARG A 234 5.06 33.85 10.35
N LYS A 235 3.97 33.23 10.83
CA LYS A 235 4.04 32.04 11.69
C LYS A 235 4.68 30.87 10.93
N TRP A 236 4.23 30.61 9.71
CA TRP A 236 4.75 29.55 8.84
C TRP A 236 6.26 29.68 8.60
N ILE A 237 6.75 30.90 8.37
CA ILE A 237 8.18 31.22 8.20
C ILE A 237 8.99 30.98 9.49
N THR A 238 8.37 31.22 10.65
CA THR A 238 9.02 31.06 11.95
C THR A 238 9.11 29.59 12.35
N ASP A 239 8.06 28.83 12.04
CA ASP A 239 7.91 27.43 12.43
C ASP A 239 8.66 26.46 11.50
N ARG A 240 9.16 26.91 10.33
CA ARG A 240 9.79 26.06 9.32
C ARG A 240 11.18 26.54 8.89
N THR A 241 12.12 25.60 8.83
CA THR A 241 13.48 25.82 8.33
C THR A 241 13.50 25.67 6.81
N GLY A 242 14.13 26.61 6.09
CA GLY A 242 14.15 26.61 4.62
C GLY A 242 14.91 25.42 4.01
N PRO A 243 14.72 25.13 2.71
CA PRO A 243 15.18 23.90 2.02
C PRO A 243 16.72 23.74 1.90
N LYS A 244 17.50 24.59 2.56
CA LYS A 244 18.97 24.52 2.64
C LYS A 244 19.51 24.75 4.07
N GLY A 245 18.69 24.49 5.10
CA GLY A 245 19.06 24.77 6.50
C GLY A 245 19.15 26.27 6.83
N GLY A 246 18.67 27.14 5.94
CA GLY A 246 18.61 28.58 6.16
C GLY A 246 17.52 28.94 7.16
N ARG A 247 17.76 29.95 7.99
CA ARG A 247 16.93 30.27 9.17
C ARG A 247 15.46 30.57 8.89
N HIS A 248 15.07 30.91 7.66
CA HIS A 248 13.67 31.21 7.33
C HIS A 248 13.41 30.94 5.83
N TYR A 249 12.20 30.49 5.50
CA TYR A 249 11.74 30.51 4.12
C TYR A 249 11.63 31.96 3.62
N LYS A 250 12.03 32.17 2.36
CA LYS A 250 11.92 33.47 1.68
C LYS A 250 10.82 33.41 0.63
N LEU A 251 10.28 34.58 0.30
CA LEU A 251 9.44 34.75 -0.87
C LEU A 251 10.21 34.35 -2.14
N CYS A 252 9.46 33.86 -3.12
CA CYS A 252 10.00 33.48 -4.41
C CYS A 252 10.74 34.65 -5.08
N HIS A 253 11.75 34.37 -5.91
CA HIS A 253 12.53 35.43 -6.58
C HIS A 253 11.70 36.34 -7.50
N LEU A 254 10.53 35.88 -7.96
CA LEU A 254 9.58 36.72 -8.72
C LEU A 254 8.71 37.60 -7.81
N CYS A 255 8.48 37.14 -6.58
CA CYS A 255 7.61 37.75 -5.57
C CYS A 255 8.39 38.77 -4.73
N ALA A 256 9.68 38.52 -4.51
CA ALA A 256 10.63 39.40 -3.87
C ALA A 256 11.99 39.23 -4.57
N PRO A 257 12.19 39.87 -5.75
CA PRO A 257 13.48 39.85 -6.40
C PRO A 257 14.54 40.41 -5.44
N ALA A 258 15.62 39.66 -5.25
CA ALA A 258 16.73 40.14 -4.45
C ALA A 258 17.30 41.43 -5.11
N PRO A 259 17.74 42.42 -4.31
CA PRO A 259 18.44 43.58 -4.84
C PRO A 259 19.75 43.18 -5.55
#